data_AF-A0A3P7QV63-F1
#
_entry.id   AF-A0A3P7QV63-F1
#
_cell.length_a   1.000
_cell.length_b   1.000
_cell.length_c   1.000
_cell.angle_alpha   90.00
_cell.angle_beta   90.00
_cell.angle_gamma   90.00
#
_symmetry.space_group_name_H-M   'P 1'
#
loop_
_entity.id
_entity.type
_entity.pdbx_description
1 polymer ?
#
loop_
_entity_poly.entity_id
_entity_poly.type
_entity_poly.pdbx_seq_one_letter_code
_entity_poly.pdbx_strand_id
1 'polypeptide(L)'
;MYLDDWAIFAGSRQERIRYTRYALKVFAMLGLRVNTEKSVLTPRQNLHFLGIDIDTIAMRFTLPKQPDYKAKRGRWQPTRKWEPETSLNFSGE
;
A
#
# COMPACT_ATOMS: atom_id res chain seq x y z
N MET A 1 7.65 -4.97 -2.73
CA MET A 1 8.14 -3.66 -2.25
C MET A 1 7.37 -2.59 -3.01
N TYR A 2 6.78 -1.64 -2.31
CA TYR A 2 6.12 -0.49 -2.93
C TYR A 2 6.55 0.78 -2.19
N LEU A 3 7.38 1.61 -2.82
CA LEU A 3 7.98 2.80 -2.22
C LEU A 3 8.58 2.51 -0.83
N ASP A 4 7.96 3.03 0.23
CA ASP A 4 8.34 2.89 1.63
C ASP A 4 7.73 1.66 2.32
N ASP A 5 6.73 1.00 1.71
CA ASP A 5 6.06 -0.19 2.25
C ASP A 5 6.73 -1.50 1.76
N TRP A 6 7.33 -2.23 2.70
CA TRP A 6 8.08 -3.47 2.44
C TRP A 6 7.44 -4.64 3.19
N ALA A 7 7.14 -5.73 2.48
CA ALA A 7 6.68 -7.00 3.04
C ALA A 7 7.68 -8.11 2.71
N ILE A 8 8.04 -8.91 3.73
CA ILE A 8 9.01 -10.01 3.62
C ILE A 8 8.30 -11.32 3.92
N PHE A 9 8.33 -12.24 2.97
CA PHE A 9 7.74 -13.57 3.09
C PHE A 9 8.85 -14.63 3.15
N ALA A 10 8.67 -15.67 3.96
CA ALA A 10 9.57 -16.82 3.99
C ALA A 10 8.83 -18.09 4.44
N GLY A 11 9.35 -19.26 4.08
CA GLY A 11 8.71 -20.56 4.31
C GLY A 11 8.70 -21.00 5.78
N SER A 12 9.63 -20.49 6.59
CA SER A 12 9.73 -20.82 8.02
C SER A 12 9.76 -19.60 8.93
N ARG A 13 9.56 -19.82 10.23
CA ARG A 13 9.71 -18.76 11.24
C ARG A 13 11.17 -18.31 11.37
N GLN A 14 12.12 -19.24 11.34
CA GLN A 14 13.55 -18.91 11.43
C GLN A 14 14.01 -18.06 10.24
N GLU A 15 13.60 -18.41 9.01
CA GLU A 15 13.93 -17.63 7.82
C GLU A 15 13.33 -16.23 7.87
N ARG A 16 12.06 -16.08 8.28
CA ARG A 16 11.46 -14.75 8.46
C ARG A 16 12.27 -13.89 9.41
N ILE A 17 12.69 -14.42 10.55
CA ILE A 17 13.54 -13.69 11.51
C ILE A 17 14.88 -13.29 10.87
N ARG A 18 15.52 -14.23 10.16
CA ARG A 18 16.80 -13.98 9.49
C ARG A 18 16.67 -12.90 8.40
N TYR A 19 15.65 -12.99 7.55
CA TYR A 19 15.43 -12.04 6.47
C TYR A 19 15.03 -10.66 6.98
N THR A 20 14.19 -10.57 8.01
CA THR A 20 13.88 -9.30 8.65
C THR A 20 15.14 -8.65 9.22
N ARG A 21 15.99 -9.40 9.93
CA ARG A 21 17.27 -8.87 10.45
C ARG A 21 18.19 -8.39 9.34
N TYR A 22 18.28 -9.14 8.24
CA TYR A 22 19.08 -8.76 7.09
C TYR A 22 18.55 -7.47 6.44
N ALA A 23 17.23 -7.36 6.23
CA ALA A 23 16.61 -6.17 5.69
C ALA A 23 16.86 -4.94 6.57
N LEU A 24 16.70 -5.06 7.89
CA LEU A 24 16.99 -3.98 8.84
C LEU A 24 18.45 -3.52 8.76
N LYS A 25 19.39 -4.45 8.60
CA LYS A 25 20.81 -4.12 8.41
C LYS A 25 21.04 -3.35 7.10
N VAL A 26 20.44 -3.80 6.01
CA VAL A 26 20.52 -3.11 4.70
C VAL A 26 19.92 -1.72 4.79
N PHE A 27 18.76 -1.56 5.43
CA PHE A 27 18.13 -0.26 5.65
C PHE A 27 19.04 0.70 6.40
N ALA A 28 19.65 0.25 7.49
CA ALA A 28 20.61 1.05 8.25
C ALA A 28 21.81 1.46 7.40
N MET A 29 22.36 0.55 6.59
CA MET A 29 23.48 0.84 5.69
C MET A 29 23.13 1.86 4.60
N LEU A 30 21.88 1.88 4.13
CA LEU A 30 21.38 2.83 3.15
C LEU A 30 20.95 4.17 3.77
N GLY A 31 21.07 4.34 5.09
CA GLY A 31 20.60 5.53 5.79
C GLY A 31 19.07 5.62 5.93
N LEU A 32 18.35 4.53 5.65
CA LEU A 32 16.90 4.46 5.80
C LEU A 32 16.53 4.28 7.28
N ARG A 33 15.53 5.04 7.73
CA ARG A 33 14.98 4.92 9.08
C ARG A 33 13.68 4.14 9.03
N VAL A 34 13.66 2.99 9.71
CA VAL A 34 12.45 2.17 9.86
C VAL A 34 11.53 2.83 10.87
N ASN A 35 10.28 3.09 10.47
CA ASN A 35 9.26 3.55 11.39
C ASN A 35 8.76 2.38 12.24
N THR A 36 9.27 2.24 13.46
CA THR A 36 8.93 1.12 14.36
C THR A 36 7.49 1.14 14.87
N GLU A 37 6.81 2.28 14.84
CA GLU A 37 5.40 2.40 15.24
C GLU A 37 4.46 1.84 14.17
N LYS A 38 4.81 2.00 12.89
CA LYS A 38 4.05 1.49 11.75
C LYS A 38 4.49 0.09 11.30
N SER A 39 5.73 -0.30 11.60
CA SER A 39 6.31 -1.55 11.12
C SER A 39 5.94 -2.74 11.99
N VAL A 40 5.55 -3.84 11.35
CA VAL A 40 5.38 -5.13 12.02
C VAL A 40 6.66 -5.96 11.81
N LEU A 41 7.53 -6.02 12.83
CA LEU A 41 8.83 -6.70 12.76
C LEU A 41 8.83 -8.11 13.36
N THR A 42 7.67 -8.60 13.79
CA THR A 42 7.49 -9.97 14.29
C THR A 42 6.87 -10.85 13.20
N PRO A 43 7.27 -12.13 13.06
CA PRO A 43 6.65 -13.03 12.10
C PRO A 43 5.15 -13.17 12.37
N ARG A 44 4.33 -12.94 11.34
CA ARG A 44 2.88 -13.13 11.37
C ARG A 44 2.40 -13.85 10.13
N GLN A 45 1.20 -14.41 10.22
CA GLN A 45 0.53 -15.09 9.10
C GLN A 45 -0.60 -14.26 8.48
N ASN A 46 -1.08 -13.24 9.21
CA ASN A 46 -2.01 -12.25 8.73
C ASN A 46 -1.31 -10.89 8.70
N LEU A 47 -1.33 -10.23 7.55
CA LEU A 47 -0.75 -8.90 7.37
C LEU A 47 -1.64 -8.02 6.50
N HIS A 48 -1.63 -6.73 6.80
CA HIS A 48 -2.25 -5.71 5.98
C HIS A 48 -1.15 -5.03 5.17
N PHE A 49 -1.24 -5.07 3.84
CA PHE A 49 -0.23 -4.51 2.94
C PHE A 49 -0.90 -3.85 1.74
N LEU A 50 -0.63 -2.56 1.54
CA LEU A 50 -1.19 -1.75 0.43
C LEU A 50 -2.73 -1.79 0.33
N GLY A 51 -3.42 -1.77 1.48
CA GLY A 51 -4.88 -1.82 1.49
C GLY A 51 -5.46 -3.21 1.24
N ILE A 52 -4.65 -4.27 1.32
CA ILE A 52 -5.06 -5.67 1.13
C ILE A 52 -4.75 -6.45 2.40
N ASP A 53 -5.72 -7.24 2.86
CA ASP A 53 -5.51 -8.24 3.91
C ASP A 53 -5.00 -9.53 3.27
N ILE A 54 -3.86 -10.02 3.78
CA ILE A 54 -3.19 -11.22 3.28
C ILE A 54 -3.19 -12.26 4.39
N ASP A 55 -3.79 -13.42 4.11
CA ASP A 55 -3.69 -14.64 4.91
C ASP A 55 -2.73 -15.60 4.22
N THR A 56 -1.57 -15.82 4.83
CA THR A 56 -0.50 -16.67 4.28
C THR A 56 -0.71 -18.17 4.51
N ILE A 57 -1.63 -18.58 5.38
CA ILE A 57 -1.97 -20.00 5.57
C ILE A 57 -2.94 -20.42 4.48
N ALA A 58 -4.02 -19.65 4.31
CA ALA A 58 -5.03 -19.89 3.30
C ALA A 58 -4.60 -19.41 1.90
N MET A 59 -3.44 -18.73 1.80
CA MET A 59 -2.96 -18.08 0.57
C MET A 59 -4.03 -17.17 -0.06
N ARG A 60 -4.73 -16.40 0.79
CA ARG A 60 -5.88 -15.58 0.40
C ARG A 60 -5.57 -14.10 0.50
N PHE A 61 -5.96 -13.37 -0.52
CA PHE A 61 -5.88 -11.91 -0.60
C PHE A 61 -7.30 -11.37 -0.60
N THR A 62 -7.63 -10.51 0.35
CA THR A 62 -8.95 -9.89 0.44
C THR A 62 -8.87 -8.41 0.61
N LEU A 63 -9.85 -7.71 0.04
CA LEU A 63 -10.07 -6.32 0.38
C LEU A 63 -10.59 -6.23 1.82
N PRO A 64 -10.07 -5.30 2.63
CA PRO A 64 -10.56 -5.09 3.98
C PRO A 64 -12.04 -4.71 3.92
N LYS A 65 -12.83 -5.24 4.87
CA LYS A 65 -14.28 -4.98 4.94
C LYS A 65 -14.63 -3.51 5.21
N GLN A 66 -13.65 -2.72 5.67
CA GLN A 66 -13.75 -1.28 5.79
C GLN A 66 -12.73 -0.63 4.84
N PRO A 67 -13.10 0.45 4.13
CA PRO A 67 -12.13 1.20 3.35
C PRO A 67 -11.04 1.72 4.29
N ASP A 68 -9.78 1.43 3.93
CA ASP A 68 -8.62 1.97 4.61
C ASP A 68 -8.75 3.50 4.75
N TYR A 69 -8.48 4.01 5.94
CA TYR A 69 -8.77 5.37 6.41
C TYR A 69 -8.12 6.48 5.57
N LYS A 70 -7.21 6.14 4.64
CA LYS A 70 -6.71 7.05 3.60
C LYS A 70 -7.78 7.46 2.57
N ALA A 71 -8.89 6.73 2.44
CA ALA A 71 -10.06 7.16 1.68
C ALA A 71 -10.79 8.38 2.29
N LYS A 72 -10.40 8.82 3.51
CA LYS A 72 -10.95 10.01 4.18
C LYS A 72 -10.04 11.25 4.11
N ARG A 73 -8.93 11.22 3.36
CA ARG A 73 -8.17 12.45 3.07
C ARG A 73 -8.73 13.13 1.83
N GLY A 74 -9.69 14.01 2.06
CA GLY A 74 -10.25 14.91 1.06
C GLY A 74 -11.29 14.20 0.21
N ARG A 75 -12.55 14.56 0.43
CA ARG A 75 -13.66 14.39 -0.50
C ARG A 75 -13.13 14.71 -1.91
N TRP A 76 -12.85 13.70 -2.74
CA TRP A 76 -12.54 13.93 -4.14
C TRP A 76 -13.83 14.51 -4.73
N GLN A 77 -13.84 15.84 -4.84
CA GLN A 77 -14.85 16.55 -5.62
C GLN A 77 -14.32 16.48 -7.05
N PRO A 78 -15.05 15.90 -8.00
CA PRO A 78 -14.73 16.11 -9.41
C PRO A 78 -14.89 17.62 -9.65
N THR A 79 -13.80 18.39 -9.57
CA THR A 79 -13.85 19.79 -9.98
C THR A 79 -13.93 19.78 -11.50
N ARG A 80 -15.11 20.16 -11.99
CA ARG A 80 -15.63 20.03 -13.35
C ARG A 80 -15.98 18.60 -13.76
N LYS A 81 -17.29 18.36 -13.93
CA LYS A 81 -17.76 17.50 -15.01
C LYS A 81 -17.09 18.00 -16.29
N TRP A 82 -16.43 17.12 -17.02
CA TRP A 82 -16.10 17.38 -18.40
C TRP A 82 -17.43 17.55 -19.14
N GLU A 83 -17.79 18.79 -19.44
CA GLU A 83 -18.80 19.09 -20.44
C GLU A 83 -18.05 19.22 -21.77
N PRO A 84 -18.47 18.55 -22.85
CA PRO A 84 -17.93 18.83 -24.16
C PRO A 84 -18.18 20.32 -24.42
N GLU A 85 -17.10 21.08 -24.62
CA GLU A 85 -17.21 22.51 -24.89
C GLU A 85 -18.09 22.69 -26.12
N THR A 86 -19.30 23.20 -25.91
CA THR A 86 -20.15 23.69 -26.98
C THR A 86 -19.39 24.83 -27.66
N SER A 87 -18.75 24.50 -28.77
CA SER A 87 -18.20 25.46 -29.73
C SER A 87 -18.18 24.72 -31.06
N LEU A 88 -19.05 25.06 -32.01
CA LEU A 88 -19.11 26.34 -32.69
C LEU A 88 -20.56 26.68 -33.07
N ASN A 89 -20.98 27.91 -32.78
CA ASN A 89 -22.01 28.56 -33.58
C ASN A 89 -21.41 28.76 -34.98
N PHE A 90 -21.87 27.97 -35.95
CA PHE A 90 -21.69 28.29 -37.37
C PHE A 90 -22.85 29.18 -37.79
N SER A 91 -22.73 30.48 -37.53
CA SER A 91 -23.46 31.50 -38.27
C SER A 91 -22.73 31.70 -39.59
N GLY A 92 -23.30 31.19 -40.67
CA GLY A 92 -22.76 31.32 -42.02
C GLY A 92 -23.86 31.06 -43.05
N GLU A 93 -24.51 32.17 -43.41
CA GLU A 93 -25.28 32.46 -44.65
C GLU A 93 -26.65 31.79 -44.85
#